data_AF-A0A6L7U6S8-F1
#
_entry.id   AF-A0A6L7U6S8-F1
#
_cell.length_a   1.000
_cell.length_b   1.000
_cell.length_c   1.000
_cell.angle_alpha   90.00
_cell.angle_beta   90.00
_cell.angle_gamma   90.00
#
_symmetry.space_group_name_H-M   'P 1'
#
loop_
_entity.id
_entity.type
_entity.pdbx_description
1 polymer ?
#
loop_
_entity_poly.entity_id
_entity_poly.type
_entity_poly.pdbx_seq_one_letter_code
_entity_poly.pdbx_strand_id
1 'polypeptide(L)'
;MIDSTEIRDTLDDLIDRYNSRTTVPKEHYFCAKIAIIEVCGWIEECMDRMVLDLSNSHIRRQKNRKIVQRKVDGTHSFTYSRHFRPLLTWVIGSVSVEQLEEKLDQRVFEFMKSELGSLAAVRNQLAHSSYDPYRPRLDSPSWVRDRFDRIYEGLGAVESTLAVLMG
;
A
#
# COMPACT_ATOMS: atom_id res chain seq x y z
N MET A 1 -12.50 -0.37 -3.94
CA MET A 1 -11.26 -0.72 -3.24
C MET A 1 -11.28 -2.21 -2.91
N ILE A 2 -10.13 -2.86 -2.76
CA ILE A 2 -10.08 -4.24 -2.22
C ILE A 2 -10.69 -4.21 -0.81
N ASP A 3 -11.41 -5.27 -0.44
CA ASP A 3 -11.93 -5.39 0.91
C ASP A 3 -10.78 -5.36 1.94
N SER A 4 -10.98 -4.62 3.03
CA SER A 4 -9.98 -4.49 4.10
C SER A 4 -10.24 -5.41 5.29
N THR A 5 -11.35 -6.16 5.30
CA THR A 5 -11.74 -7.01 6.42
C THR A 5 -10.66 -8.04 6.75
N GLU A 6 -10.22 -8.82 5.76
CA GLU A 6 -9.22 -9.88 5.98
C GLU A 6 -7.88 -9.36 6.50
N ILE A 7 -7.39 -8.23 5.97
CA ILE A 7 -6.13 -7.63 6.43
C ILE A 7 -6.28 -7.00 7.83
N ARG A 8 -7.44 -6.45 8.16
CA ARG A 8 -7.74 -5.92 9.51
C ARG A 8 -7.78 -7.05 10.54
N ASP A 9 -8.48 -8.13 10.22
CA ASP A 9 -8.56 -9.33 11.07
C ASP A 9 -7.16 -9.92 11.29
N THR A 10 -6.37 -10.03 10.22
CA THR A 10 -4.97 -10.48 10.30
C THR A 10 -4.13 -9.58 11.20
N LEU A 11 -4.28 -8.25 11.11
CA LEU A 11 -3.56 -7.33 11.99
C LEU A 11 -4.01 -7.46 13.45
N ASP A 12 -5.30 -7.64 13.70
CA ASP A 12 -5.85 -7.81 15.05
C ASP A 12 -5.32 -9.10 15.70
N ASP A 13 -5.31 -10.21 14.96
CA ASP A 13 -4.71 -11.47 15.41
C ASP A 13 -3.21 -11.31 15.74
N LEU A 14 -2.46 -10.56 14.92
CA LEU A 14 -1.04 -10.31 15.15
C LEU A 14 -0.78 -9.39 16.34
N ILE A 15 -1.65 -8.41 16.56
CA ILE A 15 -1.61 -7.53 17.74
C ILE A 15 -1.86 -8.36 19.01
N ASP A 16 -2.87 -9.21 19.01
CA ASP A 16 -3.20 -10.05 20.17
C ASP A 16 -2.09 -11.04 20.47
N ARG A 17 -1.50 -11.67 19.43
CA ARG A 17 -0.32 -12.53 19.60
C ARG A 17 0.90 -11.77 20.12
N TYR A 18 1.15 -10.56 19.62
CA TYR A 18 2.25 -9.71 20.09
C TYR A 18 2.07 -9.29 21.55
N ASN A 19 0.84 -9.01 21.97
CA ASN A 19 0.51 -8.57 23.34
C ASN A 19 0.33 -9.74 24.31
N SER A 20 0.13 -10.96 23.81
CA SER A 20 0.08 -12.15 24.64
C SER A 20 1.37 -12.24 25.47
N ARG A 21 1.29 -12.73 26.72
CA ARG A 21 2.41 -12.76 27.69
C ARG A 21 3.53 -13.76 27.31
N THR A 22 3.81 -13.93 26.02
CA THR A 22 4.94 -14.72 25.54
C THR A 22 6.23 -13.99 25.88
N THR A 23 7.08 -14.61 26.71
CA THR A 23 8.39 -14.05 27.05
C THR A 23 9.43 -14.36 25.97
N VAL A 24 9.01 -14.58 24.73
CA VAL A 24 9.85 -15.05 23.63
C VAL A 24 10.07 -13.90 22.65
N PRO A 25 11.20 -13.17 22.71
CA PRO A 25 11.46 -12.01 21.85
C PRO A 25 11.36 -12.30 20.35
N LYS A 26 11.59 -13.57 19.97
CA LYS A 26 11.48 -14.06 18.60
C LYS A 26 10.05 -14.03 18.07
N GLU A 27 9.04 -14.32 18.89
CA GLU A 27 7.63 -14.27 18.50
C GLU A 27 7.18 -12.83 18.22
N HIS A 28 7.57 -11.88 19.08
CA HIS A 28 7.29 -10.47 18.87
C HIS A 28 7.88 -9.95 17.54
N TYR A 29 9.13 -10.34 17.26
CA TYR A 29 9.78 -10.01 15.99
C TYR A 29 9.02 -10.58 14.78
N PHE A 30 8.57 -11.83 14.85
CA PHE A 30 7.81 -12.44 13.76
C PHE A 30 6.44 -11.80 13.58
N CYS A 31 5.71 -11.49 14.65
CA CYS A 31 4.42 -10.81 14.54
C CYS A 31 4.58 -9.45 13.85
N ALA A 32 5.58 -8.66 14.24
CA ALA A 32 5.89 -7.39 13.60
C ALA A 32 6.26 -7.55 12.11
N LYS A 33 7.15 -8.51 11.81
CA LYS A 33 7.60 -8.76 10.43
C LYS A 33 6.46 -9.19 9.52
N ILE A 34 5.58 -10.09 9.99
CA ILE A 34 4.42 -10.54 9.24
C ILE A 34 3.45 -9.38 9.01
N ALA A 35 3.13 -8.59 10.04
CA ALA A 35 2.23 -7.44 9.91
C ALA A 35 2.69 -6.47 8.80
N ILE A 36 3.99 -6.18 8.74
CA ILE A 36 4.54 -5.29 7.72
C ILE A 36 4.45 -5.91 6.33
N ILE A 37 4.76 -7.20 6.18
CA ILE A 37 4.71 -7.89 4.87
C ILE A 37 3.26 -7.93 4.35
N GLU A 38 2.31 -8.35 5.18
CA GLU A 38 0.89 -8.46 4.80
C GLU A 38 0.32 -7.10 4.37
N VAL A 39 0.55 -6.05 5.15
CA VAL A 39 0.06 -4.70 4.80
C VAL A 39 0.73 -4.17 3.54
N CYS A 40 2.04 -4.36 3.38
CA CYS A 40 2.74 -3.94 2.16
C CYS A 40 2.19 -4.66 0.91
N GLY A 41 1.94 -5.97 1.01
CA GLY A 41 1.38 -6.77 -0.08
C GLY A 41 -0.04 -6.33 -0.43
N TRP A 42 -0.89 -6.10 0.57
CA TRP A 42 -2.26 -5.61 0.37
C TRP A 42 -2.27 -4.23 -0.32
N ILE A 43 -1.37 -3.31 0.08
CA ILE A 43 -1.26 -1.98 -0.54
C ILE A 43 -0.83 -2.09 -2.00
N GLU A 44 0.17 -2.93 -2.32
CA GLU A 44 0.59 -3.18 -3.70
C GLU A 44 -0.56 -3.70 -4.54
N GLU A 45 -1.26 -4.73 -4.04
CA GLU A 45 -2.40 -5.31 -4.76
C GLU A 45 -3.52 -4.28 -4.98
N CYS A 46 -3.79 -3.44 -3.99
CA CYS A 46 -4.81 -2.40 -4.10
C CYS A 46 -4.46 -1.38 -5.19
N MET A 47 -3.23 -0.88 -5.20
CA MET A 47 -2.76 0.07 -6.21
C MET A 47 -2.75 -0.54 -7.61
N ASP A 48 -2.27 -1.77 -7.73
CA ASP A 48 -2.24 -2.51 -8.99
C ASP A 48 -3.64 -2.71 -9.55
N ARG A 49 -4.58 -3.15 -8.69
CA ARG A 49 -5.98 -3.33 -9.08
C ARG A 49 -6.62 -2.03 -9.55
N MET A 50 -6.41 -0.92 -8.85
CA MET A 50 -6.91 0.40 -9.28
C MET A 50 -6.43 0.77 -10.68
N VAL A 51 -5.13 0.58 -10.97
CA VAL A 51 -4.56 0.87 -12.29
C VAL A 51 -5.12 -0.06 -13.37
N LEU A 52 -5.24 -1.36 -13.06
CA LEU A 52 -5.77 -2.36 -13.99
C LEU A 52 -7.24 -2.15 -14.29
N ASP A 53 -8.05 -1.79 -13.30
CA ASP A 53 -9.47 -1.50 -13.47
C ASP A 53 -9.68 -0.24 -14.33
N LEU A 54 -8.89 0.82 -14.10
CA LEU A 54 -8.88 2.00 -14.96
C LEU A 54 -8.52 1.65 -16.41
N SER A 55 -7.47 0.85 -16.59
CA SER A 55 -7.02 0.37 -17.90
C SER A 55 -8.10 -0.45 -18.61
N ASN A 56 -8.75 -1.37 -17.89
CA ASN A 56 -9.81 -2.22 -18.41
C ASN A 56 -11.06 -1.44 -18.81
N SER A 57 -11.39 -0.38 -18.08
CA SER A 57 -12.55 0.47 -18.36
C SER A 57 -12.33 1.45 -19.50
N HIS A 58 -11.14 2.06 -19.61
CA HIS A 58 -10.93 3.20 -20.52
C HIS A 58 -10.13 2.87 -21.79
N ILE A 59 -9.20 1.90 -21.72
CA ILE A 59 -8.37 1.54 -22.87
C ILE A 59 -9.13 0.53 -23.73
N ARG A 60 -9.52 0.89 -24.96
CA ARG A 60 -10.28 -0.03 -25.84
C ARG A 60 -9.44 -1.16 -26.44
N ARG A 61 -8.17 -0.90 -26.73
CA ARG A 61 -7.29 -1.85 -27.45
C ARG A 61 -6.63 -2.82 -26.48
N GLN A 62 -6.88 -4.12 -26.64
CA GLN A 62 -6.29 -5.18 -25.81
C GLN A 62 -4.75 -5.13 -25.77
N LYS A 63 -4.10 -4.81 -26.90
CA LYS A 63 -2.64 -4.64 -26.95
C LYS A 63 -2.14 -3.59 -25.96
N ASN A 64 -2.87 -2.48 -25.80
CA ASN A 64 -2.52 -1.41 -24.89
C ASN A 64 -2.77 -1.82 -23.43
N ARG A 65 -3.87 -2.53 -23.13
CA ARG A 65 -4.11 -3.12 -21.80
C ARG A 65 -2.98 -4.06 -21.38
N LYS A 66 -2.51 -4.92 -22.30
CA LYS A 66 -1.34 -5.80 -22.08
C LYS A 66 -0.02 -5.05 -21.87
N ILE A 67 0.10 -3.80 -22.33
CA ILE A 67 1.27 -2.96 -22.02
C ILE A 67 1.16 -2.47 -20.58
N VAL A 68 -0.03 -1.99 -20.16
CA VAL A 68 -0.27 -1.56 -18.78
C VAL A 68 -0.06 -2.72 -17.80
N GLN A 69 -0.63 -3.90 -18.07
CA GLN A 69 -0.42 -5.09 -17.24
C GLN A 69 1.07 -5.37 -17.02
N ARG A 70 1.87 -5.39 -18.08
CA ARG A 70 3.33 -5.62 -17.97
C ARG A 70 4.06 -4.53 -17.19
N LYS A 71 3.53 -3.30 -17.14
CA LYS A 71 4.09 -2.22 -16.33
C LYS A 71 3.76 -2.39 -14.86
N VAL A 72 2.52 -2.79 -14.56
CA VAL A 72 2.08 -3.18 -13.23
C VAL A 72 2.92 -4.36 -12.73
N ASP A 73 2.99 -5.46 -13.48
CA ASP A 73 3.76 -6.67 -13.12
C ASP A 73 5.26 -6.40 -12.86
N GLY A 74 5.83 -5.39 -13.53
CA GLY A 74 7.23 -5.01 -13.39
C GLY A 74 7.50 -3.98 -12.27
N THR A 75 6.48 -3.56 -11.54
CA THR A 75 6.57 -2.59 -10.45
C THR A 75 6.60 -3.35 -9.11
N HIS A 76 7.68 -3.21 -8.33
CA HIS A 76 7.91 -3.99 -7.10
C HIS A 76 8.02 -3.12 -5.84
N SER A 77 7.14 -2.12 -5.74
CA SER A 77 6.98 -1.24 -4.58
C SER A 77 5.70 -0.41 -4.75
N PHE A 78 5.27 0.25 -3.69
CA PHE A 78 4.00 0.97 -3.61
C PHE A 78 4.15 2.45 -3.25
N THR A 79 5.36 3.02 -3.30
CA THR A 79 5.49 4.46 -2.99
C THR A 79 4.83 5.31 -4.07
N TYR A 80 4.05 6.31 -3.63
CA TYR A 80 3.22 7.11 -4.52
C TYR A 80 4.01 7.72 -5.70
N SER A 81 5.02 8.55 -5.40
CA SER A 81 5.70 9.33 -6.43
C SER A 81 6.54 8.51 -7.40
N ARG A 82 7.07 7.36 -6.97
CA ARG A 82 7.99 6.54 -7.78
C ARG A 82 7.31 5.38 -8.51
N HIS A 83 6.18 4.88 -7.99
CA HIS A 83 5.56 3.66 -8.49
C HIS A 83 4.13 3.93 -8.93
N PHE A 84 3.26 4.36 -8.01
CA PHE A 84 1.83 4.50 -8.31
C PHE A 84 1.51 5.66 -9.27
N ARG A 85 2.06 6.85 -9.02
CA ARG A 85 1.83 8.03 -9.86
C ARG A 85 2.26 7.80 -11.32
N PRO A 86 3.45 7.24 -11.63
CA PRO A 86 3.79 6.87 -13.00
C PRO A 86 2.80 5.91 -13.66
N LEU A 87 2.31 4.90 -12.93
CA LEU A 87 1.30 3.97 -13.45
C LEU A 87 -0.01 4.69 -13.80
N LEU A 88 -0.48 5.58 -12.93
CA LEU A 88 -1.64 6.43 -13.20
C LEU A 88 -1.40 7.31 -14.44
N THR A 89 -0.27 8.01 -14.52
CA THR A 89 0.08 8.83 -15.68
C THR A 89 0.07 8.03 -16.98
N TRP A 90 0.49 6.77 -16.96
CA TRP A 90 0.45 5.89 -18.13
C TRP A 90 -0.98 5.58 -18.61
N VAL A 91 -1.95 5.50 -17.70
CA VAL A 91 -3.33 5.14 -18.02
C VAL A 91 -4.19 6.36 -18.35
N ILE A 92 -4.13 7.41 -17.52
CA ILE A 92 -5.03 8.57 -17.61
C ILE A 92 -4.34 9.86 -18.09
N GLY A 93 -3.01 9.84 -18.27
CA GLY A 93 -2.22 10.99 -18.70
C GLY A 93 -1.88 11.98 -17.58
N SER A 94 -0.89 12.84 -17.80
CA SER A 94 -0.40 13.79 -16.78
C SER A 94 -1.44 14.82 -16.37
N VAL A 95 -2.22 15.35 -17.33
CA VAL A 95 -3.26 16.35 -17.06
C VAL A 95 -4.30 15.81 -16.09
N SER A 96 -4.76 14.59 -16.30
CA SER A 96 -5.76 13.96 -15.42
C SER A 96 -5.19 13.62 -14.04
N VAL A 97 -3.90 13.27 -13.96
CA VAL A 97 -3.22 13.06 -12.67
C VAL A 97 -3.08 14.37 -11.89
N GLU A 98 -2.75 15.48 -12.55
CA GLU A 98 -2.70 16.79 -11.89
C GLU A 98 -4.08 17.19 -11.36
N GLN A 99 -5.13 17.01 -12.15
CA GLN A 99 -6.51 17.26 -11.70
C GLN A 99 -6.94 16.35 -10.54
N LEU A 100 -6.49 15.10 -10.52
CA LEU A 100 -6.68 14.19 -9.39
C LEU A 100 -5.99 14.74 -8.14
N GLU A 101 -4.71 15.07 -8.25
CA GLU A 101 -3.89 15.57 -7.13
C GLU A 101 -4.45 16.89 -6.55
N GLU A 102 -4.99 17.77 -7.40
CA GLU A 102 -5.63 19.03 -6.99
C GLU A 102 -6.97 18.85 -6.27
N LYS A 103 -7.73 17.82 -6.63
CA LYS A 103 -9.06 17.55 -6.05
C LYS A 103 -9.01 16.82 -4.72
N LEU A 104 -7.88 16.21 -4.38
CA LEU A 104 -7.71 15.50 -3.12
C LEU A 104 -7.55 16.47 -1.95
N ASP A 105 -8.05 16.07 -0.78
CA ASP A 105 -7.68 16.72 0.47
C ASP A 105 -6.17 16.58 0.67
N GLN A 106 -5.46 17.71 0.61
CA GLN A 106 -4.00 17.75 0.66
C GLN A 106 -3.46 17.17 1.97
N ARG A 107 -4.18 17.31 3.09
CA ARG A 107 -3.74 16.76 4.37
C ARG A 107 -3.75 15.23 4.33
N VAL A 108 -4.85 14.64 3.87
CA VAL A 108 -5.00 13.18 3.75
C VAL A 108 -4.00 12.64 2.74
N PHE A 109 -3.84 13.32 1.61
CA PHE A 109 -2.94 12.91 0.55
C PHE A 109 -1.46 12.94 0.96
N GLU A 110 -1.00 14.00 1.61
CA GLU A 110 0.38 14.08 2.12
C GLU A 110 0.65 13.03 3.20
N PHE A 111 -0.30 12.78 4.10
CA PHE A 111 -0.15 11.72 5.10
C PHE A 111 -0.05 10.35 4.45
N MET A 112 -0.95 10.01 3.51
CA MET A 112 -0.87 8.76 2.76
C MET A 112 0.51 8.60 2.11
N LYS A 113 1.01 9.62 1.39
CA LYS A 113 2.33 9.59 0.76
C LYS A 113 3.47 9.34 1.76
N SER A 114 3.40 10.00 2.91
CA SER A 114 4.38 9.85 3.99
C SER A 114 4.38 8.43 4.55
N GLU A 115 3.20 7.88 4.87
CA GLU A 115 3.08 6.54 5.44
C GLU A 115 3.48 5.44 4.45
N LEU A 116 3.14 5.59 3.15
CA LEU A 116 3.61 4.69 2.09
C LEU A 116 5.15 4.67 2.03
N GLY A 117 5.78 5.85 2.12
CA GLY A 117 7.24 5.97 2.15
C GLY A 117 7.86 5.30 3.38
N SER A 118 7.23 5.49 4.55
CA SER A 118 7.67 4.89 5.81
C SER A 118 7.60 3.37 5.76
N LEU A 119 6.46 2.79 5.36
CA LEU A 119 6.30 1.34 5.25
C LEU A 119 7.24 0.72 4.22
N ALA A 120 7.43 1.37 3.07
CA ALA A 120 8.38 0.88 2.06
C ALA A 120 9.82 0.85 2.60
N ALA A 121 10.23 1.85 3.39
CA ALA A 121 11.54 1.87 4.02
C ALA A 121 11.70 0.73 5.04
N VAL A 122 10.71 0.55 5.91
CA VAL A 122 10.71 -0.53 6.92
C VAL A 122 10.71 -1.90 6.26
N ARG A 123 9.89 -2.13 5.23
CA ARG A 123 9.88 -3.37 4.45
C ARG A 123 11.24 -3.68 3.84
N ASN A 124 11.88 -2.69 3.22
CA ASN A 124 13.20 -2.88 2.60
C ASN A 124 14.28 -3.20 3.65
N GLN A 125 14.21 -2.58 4.83
CA GLN A 125 15.09 -2.93 5.95
C GLN A 125 14.85 -4.38 6.42
N LEU A 126 13.60 -4.80 6.51
CA LEU A 126 13.20 -6.16 6.92
C LEU A 126 13.60 -7.25 5.93
N ALA A 127 13.60 -6.94 4.64
CA ALA A 127 14.04 -7.84 3.58
C ALA A 127 15.55 -8.12 3.66
N HIS A 128 16.33 -7.15 4.13
CA HIS A 128 17.78 -7.24 4.26
C HIS A 128 18.26 -7.54 5.69
N SER A 129 17.36 -7.87 6.61
CA SER A 129 17.70 -8.20 8.00
C SER A 129 17.20 -9.58 8.42
N SER A 130 18.09 -10.28 9.12
CA SER A 130 17.78 -11.50 9.86
C SER A 130 17.44 -11.15 11.31
N TYR A 131 16.73 -12.04 12.00
CA TYR A 131 16.47 -11.88 13.43
C TYR A 131 17.80 -11.78 14.20
N ASP A 132 17.96 -10.69 14.95
CA ASP A 132 19.07 -10.46 15.87
C ASP A 132 18.53 -10.29 17.30
N PRO A 133 18.82 -11.22 18.23
CA PRO A 133 18.32 -11.14 19.61
C PRO A 133 18.83 -9.93 20.38
N TYR A 134 19.91 -9.27 19.92
CA TYR A 134 20.47 -8.06 20.53
C TYR A 134 19.93 -6.77 19.91
N ARG A 135 19.18 -6.85 18.80
CA ARG A 135 18.50 -5.73 18.14
C ARG A 135 17.03 -6.03 17.86
N PRO A 136 16.21 -6.26 18.90
CA PRO A 136 14.83 -6.75 18.72
C PRO A 136 13.84 -5.68 18.23
N ARG A 137 14.27 -4.44 17.95
CA ARG A 137 13.36 -3.33 17.70
C ARG A 137 12.81 -3.38 16.27
N LEU A 138 11.66 -4.02 16.13
CA LEU A 138 10.72 -3.75 15.06
C LEU A 138 9.53 -2.97 15.63
N ASP A 139 8.93 -2.15 14.77
CA ASP A 139 7.67 -1.48 15.08
C ASP A 139 6.60 -2.52 15.39
N SER A 140 5.74 -2.24 16.40
CA SER A 140 4.70 -3.17 16.81
C SER A 140 3.64 -3.33 15.71
N PRO A 141 2.92 -4.46 15.65
CA PRO A 141 1.79 -4.62 14.73
C PRO A 141 0.73 -3.50 14.84
N SER A 142 0.53 -2.94 16.05
CA SER A 142 -0.36 -1.79 16.25
C SER A 142 0.10 -0.54 15.51
N TRP A 143 1.41 -0.28 15.47
CA TRP A 143 1.98 0.83 14.71
C TRP A 143 1.77 0.67 13.20
N VAL A 144 1.76 -0.59 12.72
CA VAL A 144 1.48 -0.92 11.31
C VAL A 144 -0.01 -0.68 11.02
N ARG A 145 -0.91 -1.09 11.93
CA ARG A 145 -2.36 -0.85 11.81
C ARG A 145 -2.69 0.63 11.70
N ASP A 146 -2.12 1.47 12.57
CA ASP A 146 -2.38 2.92 12.55
C ASP A 146 -2.02 3.56 11.20
N ARG A 147 -1.01 3.02 10.51
CA ARG A 147 -0.58 3.47 9.17
C ARG A 147 -1.45 2.93 8.08
N PHE A 148 -1.80 1.66 8.19
CA PHE A 148 -2.76 1.03 7.30
C PHE A 148 -4.05 1.84 7.24
N ASP A 149 -4.60 2.27 8.38
CA ASP A 149 -5.83 3.06 8.41
C ASP A 149 -5.73 4.39 7.64
N ARG A 150 -4.60 5.11 7.81
CA ARG A 150 -4.35 6.36 7.08
C ARG A 150 -4.15 6.14 5.60
N ILE A 151 -3.48 5.06 5.23
CA ILE A 151 -3.25 4.70 3.83
C ILE A 151 -4.56 4.28 3.18
N TYR A 152 -5.38 3.49 3.87
CA TYR A 152 -6.69 3.06 3.42
C TYR A 152 -7.62 4.26 3.16
N GLU A 153 -7.65 5.23 4.09
CA GLU A 153 -8.38 6.49 3.90
C GLU A 153 -7.89 7.24 2.65
N GLY A 154 -6.58 7.41 2.49
CA GLY A 154 -6.01 8.11 1.34
C GLY A 154 -6.26 7.39 0.01
N LEU A 155 -6.12 6.07 -0.04
CA LEU A 155 -6.40 5.29 -1.25
C LEU A 155 -7.88 5.32 -1.61
N GLY A 156 -8.77 5.26 -0.62
CA GLY A 156 -10.21 5.42 -0.82
C GLY A 156 -10.57 6.80 -1.40
N ALA A 157 -9.91 7.86 -0.94
CA ALA A 157 -10.08 9.20 -1.50
C ALA A 157 -9.59 9.28 -2.95
N VAL A 158 -8.45 8.65 -3.27
CA VAL A 158 -7.92 8.57 -4.64
C VAL A 158 -8.88 7.82 -5.55
N GLU A 159 -9.36 6.65 -5.15
CA GLU A 159 -10.29 5.84 -5.94
C GLU A 159 -11.61 6.58 -6.20
N SER A 160 -12.18 7.20 -5.17
CA SER A 160 -13.43 7.97 -5.28
C SER A 160 -13.27 9.16 -6.23
N THR A 161 -12.14 9.87 -6.14
CA THR A 161 -11.86 11.02 -7.00
C THR A 161 -11.61 10.59 -8.45
N LEU A 162 -10.92 9.45 -8.66
CA LEU A 162 -10.75 8.86 -9.99
C LEU A 162 -12.09 8.46 -10.61
N ALA A 163 -13.00 7.87 -9.84
CA ALA A 163 -14.33 7.50 -10.33
C ALA A 163 -15.13 8.72 -10.80
N VAL A 164 -15.01 9.86 -10.10
CA VAL A 164 -15.66 11.13 -10.49
C VAL A 164 -14.98 11.78 -11.71
N LEU A 165 -13.65 11.67 -11.83
CA LEU A 165 -12.90 12.25 -12.95
C LEU A 165 -13.07 11.47 -14.26
N MET A 166 -13.26 10.16 -14.15
CA MET A 166 -13.23 9.23 -15.28
C MET A 166 -14.61 8.67 -15.65
N GLY A 167 -15.61 8.82 -14.78
CA GLY A 167 -17.02 8.49 -15.04
C GLY A 167 -17.69 9.50 -15.96
#